data_AF-A0A8T1VBY3-F1
#
_entry.id   AF-A0A8T1VBY3-F1
#
_cell.length_a   1.000
_cell.length_b   1.000
_cell.length_c   1.000
_cell.angle_alpha   90.00
_cell.angle_beta   90.00
_cell.angle_gamma   90.00
#
_symmetry.space_group_name_H-M   'P 1'
#
loop_
_entity.id
_entity.type
_entity.pdbx_description
1 polymer ?
#
loop_
_entity_poly.entity_id
_entity_poly.type
_entity_poly.pdbx_seq_one_letter_code
_entity_poly.pdbx_strand_id
1 'polypeptide(L)' 'MVLLRETSVARRHAVDSVCREHGGDPQSIEFFEKVGLKYVSCSPMRVMIARLAAAQAALKLKKSSPVPAA' A
#
# COMPACT_ATOMS: atom_id res chain seq x y z
N MET A 1 -1.34 -3.68 -10.24
CA MET A 1 -2.11 -2.83 -9.32
C MET A 1 -2.33 -3.60 -8.03
N VAL A 2 -1.78 -3.12 -6.92
CA VAL A 2 -1.90 -3.72 -5.58
C VAL A 2 -2.57 -2.70 -4.68
N LEU A 3 -3.65 -3.09 -4.00
CA LEU A 3 -4.27 -2.26 -2.97
C LEU A 3 -3.39 -2.22 -1.72
N LEU A 4 -3.25 -1.02 -1.18
CA LEU A 4 -2.53 -0.73 0.06
C LEU A 4 -3.49 -0.69 1.26
N ARG A 5 -4.70 -0.12 1.07
CA ARG A 5 -5.73 -0.01 2.12
C ARG A 5 -7.12 -0.39 1.63
N GLU A 6 -7.91 -0.97 2.53
CA GLU A 6 -9.37 -1.03 2.36
C GLU A 6 -9.97 0.34 2.72
N THR A 7 -10.75 0.93 1.81
CA THR A 7 -11.42 2.21 2.06
C THR A 7 -12.91 2.11 1.80
N SER A 8 -13.72 2.56 2.75
CA SER A 8 -15.17 2.68 2.65
C SER A 8 -15.66 3.86 1.81
N VAL A 9 -14.78 4.77 1.37
CA VAL A 9 -15.14 5.93 0.54
C VAL A 9 -14.07 6.21 -0.51
N ALA A 10 -14.39 5.96 -1.77
CA ALA A 10 -13.55 6.28 -2.93
C ALA A 10 -13.63 7.78 -3.27
N ARG A 11 -12.86 8.62 -2.56
CA ARG A 11 -12.63 10.01 -2.99
C ARG A 11 -11.64 10.01 -4.15
N ARG A 12 -12.07 10.55 -5.30
CA ARG A 12 -11.27 10.70 -6.53
C ARG A 12 -10.02 11.52 -6.22
N HIS A 13 -8.85 10.91 -6.20
CA HIS A 13 -7.58 11.61 -6.07
C HIS A 13 -6.50 10.96 -6.94
N ALA A 14 -5.72 11.83 -7.56
CA ALA A 14 -4.76 11.67 -8.65
C ALA A 14 -3.98 10.34 -8.68
N VAL A 15 -3.86 9.81 -9.90
CA VAL A 15 -2.91 8.79 -10.34
C VAL A 15 -1.48 9.36 -10.33
N ASP A 16 -0.97 9.74 -9.17
CA ASP A 16 0.48 9.92 -9.01
C ASP A 16 1.10 8.53 -8.82
N SER A 17 1.08 7.76 -9.91
CA SER A 17 1.75 6.48 -9.98
C SER A 17 3.25 6.70 -9.86
N VAL A 18 3.78 6.45 -8.67
CA VAL A 18 5.22 6.26 -8.47
C VAL A 18 5.71 5.25 -9.51
N CYS A 19 6.79 5.59 -10.22
CA CYS A 19 7.37 4.80 -11.30
C CYS A 19 7.39 3.30 -10.98
N ARG A 20 7.04 2.47 -12.00
CA ARG A 20 6.95 0.99 -12.00
C ARG A 20 8.09 0.23 -11.29
N GLU A 21 9.21 0.90 -11.04
CA GLU A 21 10.39 0.43 -10.29
C GLU A 21 10.13 0.32 -8.78
N HIS A 22 9.62 1.39 -8.15
CA HIS A 22 9.48 1.48 -6.69
C HIS A 22 8.17 0.86 -6.18
N GLY A 23 7.17 0.66 -7.06
CA GLY A 23 5.90 0.04 -6.68
C GLY A 23 5.99 -1.43 -6.25
N GLY A 24 7.17 -2.06 -6.41
CA GLY A 24 7.46 -3.41 -5.92
C GLY A 24 8.53 -3.48 -4.84
N ASP A 25 9.06 -2.33 -4.39
CA ASP A 25 10.06 -2.27 -3.34
C ASP A 25 9.38 -2.19 -1.95
N PRO A 26 9.72 -3.08 -0.99
CA PRO A 26 9.05 -3.11 0.30
C PRO A 26 9.18 -1.83 1.13
N GLN A 27 10.33 -1.13 1.06
CA GLN A 27 10.53 0.11 1.81
C GLN A 27 9.66 1.25 1.24
N SER A 28 9.59 1.30 -0.09
CA SER A 28 8.76 2.25 -0.82
C SER A 28 7.28 2.03 -0.50
N ILE A 29 6.81 0.76 -0.50
CA ILE A 29 5.43 0.41 -0.13
C ILE A 29 5.11 0.82 1.31
N GLU A 30 6.03 0.60 2.26
CA GLU A 30 5.84 1.05 3.64
C GLU A 30 5.74 2.58 3.75
N PHE A 31 6.55 3.31 2.97
CA PHE A 31 6.46 4.77 2.90
C PHE A 31 5.12 5.23 2.29
N PHE A 32 4.68 4.63 1.19
CA PHE A 32 3.40 4.98 0.55
C PHE A 32 2.19 4.70 1.44
N GLU A 33 2.24 3.60 2.18
CA GLU A 33 1.25 3.23 3.18
C GLU A 33 1.18 4.29 4.31
N LYS A 34 2.34 4.79 4.77
CA LYS A 34 2.43 5.87 5.77
C LYS A 34 1.89 7.21 5.25
N VAL A 35 2.19 7.55 4.01
CA VAL A 35 1.74 8.80 3.36
C VAL A 35 0.25 8.74 2.97
N GLY A 36 -0.36 7.55 2.95
CA GLY A 36 -1.80 7.36 2.76
C GLY A 36 -2.25 7.07 1.33
N LEU A 37 -1.32 6.62 0.47
CA LEU A 37 -1.65 6.10 -0.87
C LEU A 37 -2.56 4.86 -0.78
N LYS A 38 -3.39 4.66 -1.80
CA LYS A 38 -4.41 3.59 -1.83
C LYS A 38 -4.03 2.39 -2.68
N TYR A 39 -3.21 2.61 -3.69
CA TYR A 39 -2.73 1.56 -4.57
C TYR A 39 -1.35 1.90 -5.12
N VAL A 40 -0.61 0.86 -5.49
CA VAL A 40 0.65 0.96 -6.21
C VAL A 40 0.58 0.14 -7.50
N SER A 41 1.31 0.55 -8.52
CA SER A 41 1.44 -0.19 -9.77
C SER A 41 2.86 -0.72 -9.91
N CYS A 42 3.00 -2.01 -10.23
CA CYS A 42 4.27 -2.70 -10.40
C CYS A 42 4.17 -3.73 -11.53
N SER A 43 5.32 -4.16 -12.04
CA SER A 43 5.41 -5.24 -13.03
C SER A 43 4.73 -6.52 -12.53
N PRO A 44 4.12 -7.35 -13.41
CA PRO A 44 3.49 -8.63 -13.03
C PRO A 44 4.36 -9.51 -12.12
N MET A 45 5.67 -9.55 -12.39
CA MET A 45 6.65 -10.31 -11.61
C MET A 45 6.78 -9.82 -10.16
N ARG A 46 6.52 -8.53 -9.91
CA ARG A 46 6.66 -7.87 -8.60
C ARG A 46 5.34 -7.79 -7.84
N VAL A 47 4.23 -8.25 -8.41
CA VAL A 47 2.89 -8.17 -7.77
C VAL A 47 2.85 -8.96 -6.46
N MET A 48 3.43 -10.17 -6.42
CA MET A 48 3.43 -10.98 -5.20
C MET A 48 4.24 -10.33 -4.08
N ILE A 49 5.41 -9.79 -4.40
CA ILE A 49 6.28 -9.07 -3.47
C ILE A 49 5.55 -7.83 -2.94
N ALA A 50 4.91 -7.07 -3.83
CA ALA A 50 4.17 -5.88 -3.46
C ALA A 50 2.99 -6.19 -2.52
N ARG A 51 2.26 -7.28 -2.75
CA ARG A 51 1.16 -7.72 -1.87
C ARG A 51 1.67 -8.11 -0.48
N LEU A 52 2.78 -8.86 -0.40
CA LEU A 52 3.37 -9.24 0.87
C LEU A 52 3.86 -8.01 1.66
N ALA A 53 4.56 -7.10 0.98
CA ALA A 53 5.05 -5.87 1.58
C ALA A 53 3.89 -4.98 2.09
N ALA A 54 2.79 -4.87 1.33
CA ALA A 54 1.61 -4.13 1.75
C ALA A 54 0.98 -4.73 3.02
N ALA A 55 0.85 -6.06 3.08
CA ALA A 55 0.35 -6.74 4.29
C ALA A 55 1.27 -6.51 5.50
N GLN A 56 2.60 -6.59 5.31
CA GLN A 56 3.56 -6.31 6.38
C GLN A 56 3.50 -4.84 6.84
N ALA A 57 3.37 -3.89 5.92
CA ALA A 57 3.23 -2.47 6.24
C ALA A 57 1.94 -2.18 7.03
N ALA A 58 0.82 -2.77 6.63
CA ALA A 58 -0.45 -2.66 7.33
C ALA A 58 -0.36 -3.21 8.77
N LEU A 59 0.32 -4.36 8.98
CA LEU A 59 0.55 -4.93 10.31
C LEU A 59 1.43 -4.03 11.19
N LYS A 60 2.47 -3.41 10.61
CA LYS A 60 3.34 -2.46 11.32
C LYS A 60 2.58 -1.20 11.76
N LEU A 61 1.71 -0.66 10.91
CA LEU A 61 0.86 0.49 11.26
C LEU A 61 -0.24 0.16 12.27
N LYS A 62 -0.78 -1.06 12.21
CA LYS A 62 -1.78 -1.54 13.18
C LYS A 62 -1.19 -1.69 14.59
N LYS A 63 0.13 -1.89 14.73
CA LYS A 63 0.80 -1.86 16.05
C LYS A 63 0.83 -0.46 16.70
N SER A 64 0.59 0.62 15.95
CA SER A 64 0.64 2.00 16.46
C SER A 64 -0.72 2.68 16.63
N SER A 65 -1.84 1.98 16.45
CA SER A 65 -3.19 2.50 16.75
C SER A 65 -4.11 1.39 17.27
N PRO A 66 -4.98 1.68 18.26
CA PRO A 66 -5.85 0.67 18.84
C PRO A 66 -6.81 0.15 17.77
N VAL A 67 -6.86 -1.17 17.66
CA VAL A 67 -7.78 -1.90 16.79
C VAL A 67 -9.22 -1.49 17.13
N PRO A 68 -10.03 -0.93 16.20
CA PRO A 68 -11.46 -1.08 16.33
C PRO A 68 -11.75 -2.55 16.01
N ALA A 69 -11.99 -3.32 17.06
CA ALA A 69 -12.56 -4.65 16.96
C ALA A 69 -14.04 -4.46 16.61
N ALA A 70 -14.42 -4.77 15.38
CA ALA A 70 -15.79 -5.04 14.94
C ALA A 70 -15.73 -5.77 13.60
#